data_AF-A0A496TTS9-F1
#
_entry.id   AF-A0A496TTS9-F1
#
_cell.length_a   1.000
_cell.length_b   1.000
_cell.length_c   1.000
_cell.angle_alpha   90.00
_cell.angle_beta   90.00
_cell.angle_gamma   90.00
#
_symmetry.space_group_name_H-M   'P 1'
#
loop_
_entity.id
_entity.type
_entity.pdbx_description
1 polymer ?
#
loop_
_entity_poly.entity_id
_entity_poly.type
_entity_poly.pdbx_seq_one_letter_code
_entity_poly.pdbx_strand_id
1 'polypeptide(L)'
;MQLKANPKDVFSGTYYIDGDVACAYGAAAAGCKFLAGYPITPSTEAAEAFAKLAPQIGAMFIQMEDELGSIVAVLGASWAGKKSMTITSGPGFSLMMEGIGFGAALETPFVIINIQRGGPSTGVPTRTGQADMMQARWGSHGDYEIIALSPDSPQESFEFTIKAFNLAERYRVPVMLMSDECVGHMTEKVVIPSASEIEVEPRRFYHGPKDQYLPFKPDRDLVPPMVKAGEGYRLHLTGLVHDENGYPLLDCDIDEVNQKSTTRRLVDKIRANADKIIEIKEDSLDDAEVVV
;
A
#
# COMPACT_ATOMS: atom_id res chain seq x y z
N MET A 1 13.72 -2.38 -13.73
CA MET A 1 14.15 -1.04 -14.19
C MET A 1 13.02 -0.10 -13.83
N GLN A 2 13.27 0.90 -12.98
CA GLN A 2 12.22 1.86 -12.61
C GLN A 2 11.82 2.66 -13.85
N LEU A 3 10.52 2.92 -13.97
CA LEU A 3 9.96 3.78 -15.01
C LEU A 3 9.87 5.19 -14.47
N LYS A 4 9.99 6.19 -15.35
CA LYS A 4 9.66 7.56 -14.97
C LYS A 4 8.15 7.72 -14.83
N ALA A 5 7.73 8.62 -13.95
CA ALA A 5 6.32 8.96 -13.79
C ALA A 5 5.73 9.49 -15.12
N ASN A 6 4.43 9.26 -15.30
CA ASN A 6 3.72 9.77 -16.46
C ASN A 6 3.49 11.29 -16.31
N PRO A 7 3.90 12.14 -17.27
CA PRO A 7 3.71 13.58 -17.17
C PRO A 7 2.25 14.03 -16.97
N LYS A 8 1.27 13.24 -17.39
CA LYS A 8 -0.16 13.53 -17.16
C LYS A 8 -0.59 13.34 -15.70
N ASP A 9 0.18 12.58 -14.94
CA ASP A 9 -0.14 12.20 -13.57
C ASP A 9 0.64 13.03 -12.54
N VAL A 10 1.53 13.94 -13.00
CA VAL A 10 2.42 14.75 -12.17
C VAL A 10 2.12 16.23 -12.36
N PHE A 11 1.82 16.89 -11.25
CA PHE A 11 1.52 18.33 -11.20
C PHE A 11 2.73 19.07 -10.64
N SER A 12 3.79 19.22 -11.46
CA SER A 12 5.06 19.79 -11.03
C SER A 12 4.93 21.27 -10.64
N GLY A 13 5.62 21.67 -9.57
CA GLY A 13 5.57 23.03 -9.05
C GLY A 13 5.94 23.11 -7.57
N THR A 14 5.82 24.32 -7.01
CA THR A 14 5.94 24.56 -5.58
C THR A 14 4.59 24.96 -5.04
N TYR A 15 4.12 24.23 -4.03
CA TYR A 15 2.80 24.36 -3.44
C TYR A 15 2.92 24.62 -1.94
N TYR A 16 1.93 25.30 -1.37
CA TYR A 16 1.71 25.36 0.07
C TYR A 16 0.42 24.59 0.35
N ILE A 17 0.58 23.34 0.76
CA ILE A 17 -0.51 22.37 0.92
C ILE A 17 -0.28 21.57 2.19
N ASP A 18 -1.35 21.00 2.72
CA ASP A 18 -1.29 20.08 3.84
C ASP A 18 -0.80 18.67 3.43
N GLY A 19 -0.45 17.85 4.42
CA GLY A 19 0.07 16.49 4.20
C GLY A 19 -0.93 15.55 3.54
N ASP A 20 -2.21 15.71 3.83
CA ASP A 20 -3.31 14.94 3.24
C ASP A 20 -3.42 15.18 1.73
N VAL A 21 -3.42 16.46 1.33
CA VAL A 21 -3.37 16.86 -0.07
C VAL A 21 -2.07 16.40 -0.73
N ALA A 22 -0.94 16.51 -0.04
CA ALA A 22 0.36 16.04 -0.54
C ALA A 22 0.36 14.53 -0.84
N CYS A 23 -0.29 13.72 0.00
CA CYS A 23 -0.50 12.29 -0.24
C CYS A 23 -1.29 12.05 -1.55
N ALA A 24 -2.35 12.82 -1.81
CA ALA A 24 -3.13 12.67 -3.03
C ALA A 24 -2.30 12.98 -4.30
N TYR A 25 -1.44 14.01 -4.25
CA TYR A 25 -0.49 14.30 -5.34
C TYR A 25 0.57 13.21 -5.48
N GLY A 26 1.09 12.67 -4.38
CA GLY A 26 2.05 11.56 -4.39
C GLY A 26 1.44 10.30 -5.01
N ALA A 27 0.19 9.99 -4.68
CA ALA A 27 -0.55 8.87 -5.26
C ALA A 27 -0.77 9.03 -6.77
N ALA A 28 -1.14 10.24 -7.21
CA ALA A 28 -1.25 10.56 -8.63
C ALA A 28 0.10 10.33 -9.33
N ALA A 29 1.19 10.92 -8.82
CA ALA A 29 2.52 10.80 -9.38
C ALA A 29 3.04 9.34 -9.43
N ALA A 30 2.66 8.51 -8.46
CA ALA A 30 2.97 7.09 -8.43
C ALA A 30 2.22 6.25 -9.47
N GLY A 31 1.23 6.84 -10.15
CA GLY A 31 0.37 6.21 -11.13
C GLY A 31 -0.84 5.49 -10.52
N CYS A 32 -1.30 5.87 -9.32
CA CYS A 32 -2.53 5.37 -8.73
C CYS A 32 -3.73 5.68 -9.64
N LYS A 33 -4.56 4.67 -9.94
CA LYS A 33 -5.73 4.80 -10.81
C LYS A 33 -7.04 4.43 -10.14
N PHE A 34 -7.02 4.07 -8.86
CA PHE A 34 -8.21 3.68 -8.13
C PHE A 34 -8.10 3.99 -6.63
N LEU A 35 -9.05 4.76 -6.11
CA LEU A 35 -9.24 4.97 -4.67
C LEU A 35 -10.65 4.52 -4.31
N ALA A 36 -10.76 3.62 -3.34
CA ALA A 36 -12.03 3.36 -2.64
C ALA A 36 -11.86 3.70 -1.15
N GLY A 37 -12.80 4.44 -0.57
CA GLY A 37 -12.71 4.87 0.82
C GLY A 37 -14.06 5.20 1.43
N TYR A 38 -14.08 5.26 2.76
CA TYR A 38 -15.21 5.71 3.56
C TYR A 38 -14.82 7.00 4.30
N PRO A 39 -15.69 8.04 4.34
CA PRO A 39 -15.34 9.30 4.98
C PRO A 39 -15.06 9.15 6.47
N ILE A 40 -13.87 9.56 6.91
CA ILE A 40 -13.47 9.57 8.31
C ILE A 40 -12.47 10.72 8.56
N THR A 41 -12.66 11.49 9.64
CA THR A 41 -11.68 12.49 10.09
C THR A 41 -10.44 11.79 10.65
N PRO A 42 -9.21 12.26 10.47
CA PRO A 42 -8.76 13.45 9.73
C PRO A 42 -8.29 13.13 8.30
N SER A 43 -8.90 12.16 7.61
CA SER A 43 -8.38 11.65 6.34
C SER A 43 -9.25 12.01 5.12
N THR A 44 -10.21 12.92 5.30
CA THR A 44 -11.23 13.22 4.28
C THR A 44 -10.66 14.12 3.20
N GLU A 45 -9.79 15.04 3.60
CA GLU A 45 -9.09 16.01 2.77
C GLU A 45 -8.23 15.31 1.70
N ALA A 46 -7.52 14.24 2.07
CA ALA A 46 -6.79 13.42 1.11
C ALA A 46 -7.71 12.76 0.07
N ALA A 47 -8.86 12.21 0.50
CA ALA A 47 -9.83 11.59 -0.41
C ALA A 47 -10.49 12.62 -1.34
N GLU A 48 -10.85 13.80 -0.82
CA GLU A 48 -11.39 14.90 -1.61
C GLU A 48 -10.38 15.43 -2.64
N ALA A 49 -9.12 15.58 -2.24
CA ALA A 49 -8.04 15.98 -3.13
C ALA A 49 -7.88 14.97 -4.27
N PHE A 50 -7.83 13.67 -3.96
CA PHE A 50 -7.76 12.63 -4.99
C PHE A 50 -9.00 12.62 -5.89
N ALA A 51 -10.21 12.80 -5.34
CA ALA A 51 -11.44 12.87 -6.12
C ALA A 51 -11.42 14.02 -7.16
N LYS A 52 -10.81 15.16 -6.83
CA LYS A 52 -10.61 16.29 -7.76
C LYS A 52 -9.55 15.99 -8.82
N LEU A 53 -8.51 15.23 -8.48
CA LEU A 53 -7.45 14.82 -9.42
C LEU A 53 -7.90 13.69 -10.34
N ALA A 54 -8.75 12.77 -9.87
CA ALA A 54 -9.12 11.55 -10.55
C ALA A 54 -9.55 11.71 -12.02
N PRO A 55 -10.48 12.62 -12.38
CA PRO A 55 -10.87 12.80 -13.78
C PRO A 55 -9.74 13.33 -14.67
N GLN A 56 -8.77 14.06 -14.11
CA GLN A 56 -7.65 14.65 -14.86
C GLN A 56 -6.60 13.58 -15.22
N ILE A 57 -6.38 12.63 -14.31
CA ILE A 57 -5.38 11.57 -14.46
C ILE A 57 -5.99 10.24 -14.98
N GLY A 58 -7.29 10.22 -15.29
CA GLY A 58 -8.00 9.00 -15.72
C GLY A 58 -8.05 7.93 -14.63
N ALA A 59 -8.11 8.34 -13.36
CA ALA A 59 -8.35 7.48 -12.21
C ALA A 59 -9.84 7.45 -11.84
N MET A 60 -10.20 6.55 -10.94
CA MET A 60 -11.53 6.45 -10.37
C MET A 60 -11.47 6.62 -8.85
N PHE A 61 -12.37 7.43 -8.31
CA PHE A 61 -12.66 7.50 -6.89
C PHE A 61 -14.06 6.94 -6.66
N ILE A 62 -14.22 6.09 -5.65
CA ILE A 62 -15.52 5.59 -5.20
C ILE A 62 -15.63 5.74 -3.68
N GLN A 63 -16.69 6.40 -3.24
CA GLN A 63 -17.08 6.38 -1.84
C GLN A 63 -17.86 5.09 -1.59
N MET A 64 -17.32 4.22 -0.74
CA MET A 64 -17.95 2.96 -0.39
C MET A 64 -18.89 3.14 0.81
N GLU A 65 -19.68 2.11 1.08
CA GLU A 65 -20.63 2.05 2.19
C GLU A 65 -19.96 2.00 3.57
N ASP A 66 -18.76 1.41 3.64
CA ASP A 66 -17.92 1.29 4.83
C ASP A 66 -16.46 0.97 4.44
N GLU A 67 -15.59 0.82 5.44
CA GLU A 67 -14.20 0.46 5.25
C GLU A 67 -13.98 -0.99 4.76
N LEU A 68 -14.93 -1.90 4.99
CA LEU A 68 -14.87 -3.28 4.48
C LEU A 68 -15.08 -3.30 2.95
N GLY A 69 -16.10 -2.60 2.46
CA GLY A 69 -16.33 -2.41 1.04
C GLY A 69 -15.14 -1.69 0.36
N SER A 70 -14.56 -0.70 1.05
CA SER A 70 -13.37 0.02 0.60
C SER A 70 -12.19 -0.91 0.31
N ILE A 71 -11.79 -1.72 1.29
CA ILE A 71 -10.61 -2.58 1.14
C ILE A 71 -10.83 -3.67 0.07
N VAL A 72 -12.02 -4.26 0.00
CA VAL A 72 -12.34 -5.30 -0.99
C VAL A 72 -12.34 -4.72 -2.41
N ALA A 73 -12.87 -3.51 -2.61
CA ALA A 73 -12.83 -2.82 -3.90
C ALA A 73 -11.38 -2.52 -4.35
N VAL A 74 -10.51 -2.12 -3.41
CA VAL A 74 -9.09 -1.87 -3.67
C VAL A 74 -8.37 -3.13 -4.14
N LEU A 75 -8.61 -4.28 -3.50
CA LEU A 75 -8.05 -5.57 -3.90
C LEU A 75 -8.51 -5.95 -5.32
N GLY A 76 -9.80 -5.79 -5.61
CA GLY A 76 -10.37 -6.03 -6.94
C GLY A 76 -9.74 -5.16 -8.02
N ALA A 77 -9.58 -3.85 -7.75
CA ALA A 77 -8.92 -2.93 -8.67
C ALA A 77 -7.44 -3.30 -8.91
N SER A 78 -6.76 -3.79 -7.87
CA SER A 78 -5.40 -4.30 -8.02
C SER A 78 -5.37 -5.52 -8.95
N TRP A 79 -6.24 -6.51 -8.77
CA TRP A 79 -6.30 -7.65 -9.70
C TRP A 79 -6.80 -7.29 -11.11
N ALA A 80 -7.51 -6.17 -11.28
CA ALA A 80 -7.81 -5.59 -12.59
C ALA A 80 -6.60 -4.90 -13.25
N GLY A 81 -5.44 -4.88 -12.59
CA GLY A 81 -4.18 -4.36 -13.11
C GLY A 81 -3.93 -2.88 -12.81
N LYS A 82 -4.65 -2.28 -11.86
CA LYS A 82 -4.46 -0.87 -11.46
C LYS A 82 -3.66 -0.78 -10.16
N LYS A 83 -2.84 0.25 -10.03
CA LYS A 83 -2.37 0.69 -8.72
C LYS A 83 -3.56 1.27 -7.96
N SER A 84 -3.85 0.71 -6.80
CA SER A 84 -5.02 1.05 -6.01
C SER A 84 -4.64 1.38 -4.57
N MET A 85 -5.47 2.20 -3.92
CA MET A 85 -5.30 2.54 -2.52
C MET A 85 -6.61 2.80 -1.80
N THR A 86 -6.54 2.79 -0.47
CA THR A 86 -7.57 3.34 0.41
C THR A 86 -6.94 4.33 1.38
N ILE A 87 -7.78 5.16 1.98
CA ILE A 87 -7.40 6.16 2.98
C ILE A 87 -8.36 6.02 4.15
N THR A 88 -7.83 6.00 5.38
CA THR A 88 -8.61 5.78 6.59
C THR A 88 -7.91 6.35 7.84
N SER A 89 -8.48 6.10 9.02
CA SER A 89 -7.91 6.35 10.34
C SER A 89 -8.17 5.14 11.25
N GLY A 90 -7.64 5.13 12.48
CA GLY A 90 -7.63 3.97 13.39
C GLY A 90 -8.91 3.11 13.48
N PRO A 91 -10.14 3.67 13.59
CA PRO A 91 -11.36 2.87 13.58
C PRO A 91 -11.59 2.10 12.28
N GLY A 92 -11.45 2.79 11.14
CA GLY A 92 -11.61 2.20 9.83
C GLY A 92 -10.48 1.22 9.49
N PHE A 93 -9.26 1.56 9.93
CA PHE A 93 -8.11 0.66 9.86
C PHE A 93 -8.38 -0.68 10.57
N SER A 94 -9.00 -0.63 11.75
CA SER A 94 -9.42 -1.84 12.47
C SER A 94 -10.43 -2.69 11.70
N LEU A 95 -11.38 -2.06 10.99
CA LEU A 95 -12.35 -2.77 10.15
C LEU A 95 -11.66 -3.43 8.94
N MET A 96 -10.63 -2.80 8.37
CA MET A 96 -9.92 -3.34 7.21
C MET A 96 -9.00 -4.53 7.49
N MET A 97 -8.78 -4.91 8.76
CA MET A 97 -7.78 -5.93 9.12
C MET A 97 -7.96 -7.28 8.41
N GLU A 98 -9.20 -7.75 8.24
CA GLU A 98 -9.45 -8.98 7.48
C GLU A 98 -9.02 -8.82 6.01
N GLY A 99 -9.43 -7.72 5.37
CA GLY A 99 -9.07 -7.42 3.98
C GLY A 99 -7.57 -7.23 3.77
N ILE A 100 -6.85 -6.69 4.76
CA ILE A 100 -5.39 -6.55 4.74
C ILE A 100 -4.71 -7.92 4.76
N GLY A 101 -5.14 -8.79 5.67
CA GLY A 101 -4.64 -10.18 5.74
C GLY A 101 -4.95 -10.95 4.47
N PHE A 102 -6.16 -10.80 3.94
CA PHE A 102 -6.55 -11.40 2.66
C PHE A 102 -5.69 -10.88 1.50
N GLY A 103 -5.43 -9.57 1.45
CA GLY A 103 -4.53 -8.96 0.48
C GLY A 103 -3.09 -9.47 0.58
N ALA A 104 -2.58 -9.69 1.79
CA ALA A 104 -1.27 -10.28 2.03
C ALA A 104 -1.22 -11.75 1.56
N ALA A 105 -2.22 -12.56 1.90
CA ALA A 105 -2.33 -13.95 1.45
C ALA A 105 -2.37 -14.07 -0.08
N LEU A 106 -3.10 -13.17 -0.74
CA LEU A 106 -3.15 -13.09 -2.21
C LEU A 106 -1.93 -12.42 -2.84
N GLU A 107 -0.96 -11.93 -2.05
CA GLU A 107 0.17 -11.12 -2.54
C GLU A 107 -0.29 -9.99 -3.47
N THR A 108 -1.32 -9.27 -3.02
CA THR A 108 -1.95 -8.19 -3.79
C THR A 108 -1.26 -6.86 -3.44
N PRO A 109 -0.67 -6.15 -4.42
CA PRO A 109 -0.07 -4.83 -4.17
C PRO A 109 -1.16 -3.76 -4.05
N PHE A 110 -1.17 -3.03 -2.94
CA PHE A 110 -1.99 -1.82 -2.76
C PHE A 110 -1.42 -1.00 -1.58
N VAL A 111 -1.85 0.26 -1.50
CA VAL A 111 -1.44 1.19 -0.45
C VAL A 111 -2.60 1.53 0.47
N ILE A 112 -2.32 1.63 1.77
CA ILE A 112 -3.26 2.13 2.77
C ILE A 112 -2.63 3.37 3.38
N ILE A 113 -3.33 4.49 3.31
CA ILE A 113 -2.93 5.69 4.02
C ILE A 113 -3.73 5.72 5.32
N ASN A 114 -3.04 5.49 6.44
CA ASN A 114 -3.64 5.61 7.77
C ASN A 114 -3.22 6.95 8.36
N ILE A 115 -4.14 7.92 8.39
CA ILE A 115 -3.93 9.18 9.11
C ILE A 115 -4.33 8.94 10.56
N GLN A 116 -3.34 8.60 11.38
CA GLN A 116 -3.55 8.21 12.77
C GLN A 116 -4.11 9.38 13.60
N ARG A 117 -4.99 9.07 14.53
CA ARG A 117 -5.60 10.04 15.45
C ARG A 117 -5.69 9.47 16.86
N GLY A 118 -6.08 10.28 17.83
CA GLY A 118 -6.21 9.86 19.22
C GLY A 118 -7.20 8.71 19.38
N GLY A 119 -6.74 7.55 19.83
CA GLY A 119 -7.55 6.38 20.17
C GLY A 119 -7.68 6.14 21.69
N PRO A 120 -8.20 4.97 22.15
CA PRO A 120 -8.77 3.87 21.37
C PRO A 120 -10.25 4.10 20.99
N SER A 121 -10.82 3.18 20.19
CA SER A 121 -12.20 3.26 19.68
C SER A 121 -12.43 4.57 18.90
N THR A 122 -13.57 5.24 19.05
CA THR A 122 -13.79 6.58 18.46
C THR A 122 -12.68 7.55 18.83
N GLY A 123 -12.18 7.42 20.06
CA GLY A 123 -11.10 8.22 20.63
C GLY A 123 -11.40 9.72 20.61
N VAL A 124 -10.40 10.52 20.23
CA VAL A 124 -10.52 11.96 20.05
C VAL A 124 -10.22 12.29 18.58
N PRO A 125 -11.24 12.38 17.71
CA PRO A 125 -11.06 12.45 16.26
C PRO A 125 -10.20 13.62 15.75
N THR A 126 -10.08 14.69 16.54
CA THR A 126 -9.40 15.95 16.20
C THR A 126 -8.08 16.14 16.96
N ARG A 127 -7.52 15.05 17.49
CA ARG A 127 -6.22 15.06 18.15
C ARG A 127 -5.30 14.05 17.50
N THR A 128 -4.03 14.40 17.41
CA THR A 128 -2.99 13.48 16.98
C THR A 128 -2.86 12.26 17.89
N GLY A 129 -2.42 11.17 17.28
CA GLY A 129 -2.05 9.92 17.92
C GLY A 129 -1.20 9.12 16.95
N GLN A 130 -0.29 8.31 17.48
CA GLN A 130 0.60 7.44 16.68
C GLN A 130 0.56 5.99 17.21
N ALA A 131 -0.59 5.60 17.78
CA ALA A 131 -0.75 4.35 18.52
C ALA A 131 -1.09 3.14 17.61
N ASP A 132 -1.33 3.36 16.32
CA ASP A 132 -1.79 2.32 15.40
C ASP A 132 -0.63 1.47 14.85
N MET A 133 0.63 1.83 15.14
CA MET A 133 1.83 1.13 14.66
C MET A 133 1.86 -0.36 15.03
N MET A 134 1.36 -0.73 16.21
CA MET A 134 1.29 -2.14 16.62
C MET A 134 0.21 -2.90 15.85
N GLN A 135 -0.89 -2.23 15.48
CA GLN A 135 -1.92 -2.80 14.62
C GLN A 135 -1.45 -2.90 13.16
N ALA A 136 -0.63 -1.98 12.68
CA ALA A 136 0.06 -2.13 11.40
C ALA A 136 0.91 -3.40 11.38
N ARG A 137 1.67 -3.66 12.46
CA ARG A 137 2.55 -4.83 12.53
C ARG A 137 1.83 -6.16 12.79
N TRP A 138 0.82 -6.18 13.65
CA TRP A 138 0.22 -7.41 14.20
C TRP A 138 -1.32 -7.44 14.14
N GLY A 139 -1.93 -6.59 13.31
CA GLY A 139 -3.38 -6.39 13.33
C GLY A 139 -4.19 -7.53 12.72
N SER A 140 -3.85 -7.98 11.51
CA SER A 140 -4.49 -9.15 10.90
C SER A 140 -3.92 -10.45 11.45
N HIS A 141 -4.68 -11.53 11.33
CA HIS A 141 -4.31 -12.85 11.84
C HIS A 141 -3.41 -13.62 10.87
N GLY A 142 -2.60 -14.54 11.41
CA GLY A 142 -1.70 -15.41 10.64
C GLY A 142 -0.30 -14.83 10.44
N ASP A 143 0.56 -15.62 9.78
CA ASP A 143 1.95 -15.26 9.53
C ASP A 143 2.10 -14.53 8.18
N TYR A 144 2.42 -13.24 8.24
CA TYR A 144 2.74 -12.41 7.09
C TYR A 144 3.63 -11.25 7.54
N GLU A 145 4.31 -10.62 6.60
CA GLU A 145 5.02 -9.37 6.83
C GLU A 145 4.52 -8.33 5.83
N ILE A 146 4.41 -7.08 6.28
CA ILE A 146 4.07 -5.93 5.46
C ILE A 146 5.12 -4.85 5.62
N ILE A 147 4.99 -3.79 4.84
CA ILE A 147 5.85 -2.61 4.92
C ILE A 147 5.03 -1.44 5.44
N ALA A 148 5.60 -0.69 6.38
CA ALA A 148 5.05 0.58 6.86
C ALA A 148 6.10 1.69 6.70
N LEU A 149 5.68 2.84 6.19
CA LEU A 149 6.44 4.07 6.11
C LEU A 149 5.73 5.13 6.97
N SER A 150 6.47 5.99 7.68
CA SER A 150 5.88 7.05 8.50
C SER A 150 6.52 8.39 8.13
N PRO A 151 5.80 9.29 7.45
CA PRO A 151 6.34 10.59 7.05
C PRO A 151 6.37 11.58 8.22
N ASP A 152 7.35 12.47 8.25
CA ASP A 152 7.47 13.54 9.26
C ASP A 152 6.86 14.89 8.84
N SER A 153 6.52 15.05 7.57
CA SER A 153 6.15 16.34 6.96
C SER A 153 5.26 16.18 5.72
N PRO A 154 4.61 17.25 5.23
CA PRO A 154 3.90 17.23 3.96
C PRO A 154 4.80 16.88 2.75
N GLN A 155 6.08 17.28 2.78
CA GLN A 155 7.03 16.89 1.73
C GLN A 155 7.29 15.38 1.75
N GLU A 156 7.60 14.81 2.92
CA GLU A 156 7.76 13.36 3.05
C GLU A 156 6.46 12.61 2.76
N SER A 157 5.29 13.19 3.05
CA SER A 157 3.99 12.59 2.72
C SER A 157 3.82 12.38 1.21
N PHE A 158 4.21 13.35 0.39
CA PHE A 158 4.25 13.21 -1.07
C PHE A 158 5.23 12.11 -1.52
N GLU A 159 6.47 12.15 -1.01
CA GLU A 159 7.56 11.26 -1.42
C GLU A 159 7.32 9.81 -0.97
N PHE A 160 6.92 9.62 0.29
CA PHE A 160 6.68 8.32 0.88
C PHE A 160 5.41 7.68 0.33
N THR A 161 4.44 8.45 -0.16
CA THR A 161 3.32 7.88 -0.93
C THR A 161 3.83 7.21 -2.22
N ILE A 162 4.70 7.89 -2.97
CA ILE A 162 5.30 7.30 -4.19
C ILE A 162 6.12 6.06 -3.84
N LYS A 163 6.93 6.15 -2.79
CA LYS A 163 7.72 5.03 -2.28
C LYS A 163 6.85 3.86 -1.82
N ALA A 164 5.73 4.12 -1.16
CA ALA A 164 4.79 3.09 -0.72
C ALA A 164 4.25 2.29 -1.92
N PHE A 165 3.82 2.96 -2.98
CA PHE A 165 3.39 2.29 -4.21
C PHE A 165 4.54 1.51 -4.87
N ASN A 166 5.76 2.06 -4.87
CA ASN A 166 6.90 1.38 -5.45
C ASN A 166 7.24 0.09 -4.69
N LEU A 167 7.21 0.13 -3.36
CA LEU A 167 7.41 -1.03 -2.50
C LEU A 167 6.27 -2.05 -2.63
N ALA A 168 5.02 -1.57 -2.72
CA ALA A 168 3.86 -2.43 -2.93
C ALA A 168 3.99 -3.24 -4.22
N GLU A 169 4.31 -2.57 -5.34
CA GLU A 169 4.49 -3.24 -6.64
C GLU A 169 5.73 -4.14 -6.67
N ARG A 170 6.84 -3.69 -6.07
CA ARG A 170 8.10 -4.45 -6.05
C ARG A 170 7.97 -5.75 -5.29
N TYR A 171 7.33 -5.71 -4.12
CA TYR A 171 7.24 -6.85 -3.21
C TYR A 171 5.88 -7.53 -3.25
N ARG A 172 4.88 -7.05 -3.99
CA ARG A 172 3.52 -7.61 -4.01
C ARG A 172 2.97 -7.83 -2.60
N VAL A 173 2.92 -6.76 -1.82
CA VAL A 173 2.37 -6.74 -0.46
C VAL A 173 1.53 -5.48 -0.24
N PRO A 174 0.61 -5.49 0.74
CA PRO A 174 0.07 -4.26 1.29
C PRO A 174 1.21 -3.38 1.84
N VAL A 175 1.16 -2.09 1.55
CA VAL A 175 2.07 -1.10 2.15
C VAL A 175 1.27 -0.01 2.83
N MET A 176 1.67 0.32 4.06
CA MET A 176 1.01 1.32 4.88
C MET A 176 1.82 2.61 4.91
N LEU A 177 1.16 3.73 4.66
CA LEU A 177 1.67 5.05 4.97
C LEU A 177 1.03 5.50 6.29
N MET A 178 1.80 5.45 7.36
CA MET A 178 1.42 5.73 8.74
C MET A 178 1.69 7.20 9.07
N SER A 179 0.85 8.08 8.53
CA SER A 179 0.84 9.50 8.88
C SER A 179 0.07 9.71 10.20
N ASP A 180 -0.07 10.95 10.66
CA ASP A 180 -0.90 11.31 11.81
C ASP A 180 -1.62 12.64 11.58
N GLU A 181 -2.58 12.94 12.45
CA GLU A 181 -3.41 14.15 12.35
C GLU A 181 -2.58 15.44 12.28
N CYS A 182 -1.42 15.51 12.94
CA CYS A 182 -0.57 16.68 12.85
C CYS A 182 0.06 16.80 11.46
N VAL A 183 0.70 15.75 10.95
CA VAL A 183 1.32 15.77 9.62
C VAL A 183 0.28 15.95 8.51
N GLY A 184 -0.86 15.26 8.62
CA GLY A 184 -1.96 15.34 7.66
C GLY A 184 -2.52 16.75 7.49
N HIS A 185 -2.66 17.51 8.58
CA HIS A 185 -3.22 18.88 8.55
C HIS A 185 -2.18 20.01 8.60
N MET A 186 -0.91 19.69 8.80
CA MET A 186 0.17 20.68 8.77
C MET A 186 0.37 21.18 7.34
N THR A 187 0.34 22.50 7.13
CA THR A 187 0.64 23.11 5.83
C THR A 187 2.09 23.55 5.75
N GLU A 188 2.81 23.03 4.75
CA GLU A 188 4.20 23.43 4.47
C GLU A 188 4.42 23.59 2.97
N LYS A 189 5.62 24.04 2.61
CA LYS A 189 6.07 24.11 1.22
C LYS A 189 6.36 22.69 0.72
N VAL A 190 5.60 22.23 -0.27
CA VAL A 190 5.83 20.98 -0.98
C VAL A 190 6.35 21.26 -2.39
N VAL A 191 7.48 20.69 -2.74
CA VAL A 191 8.09 20.76 -4.07
C VAL A 191 7.78 19.46 -4.81
N ILE A 192 6.94 19.56 -5.84
CA ILE A 192 6.64 18.45 -6.75
C ILE A 192 7.60 18.56 -7.94
N PRO A 193 8.56 17.63 -8.10
CA PRO A 193 9.56 17.69 -9.16
C PRO A 193 8.94 17.36 -10.53
N SER A 194 9.74 17.44 -11.59
CA SER A 194 9.30 17.02 -12.92
C SER A 194 9.03 15.51 -12.96
N ALA A 195 8.12 15.07 -13.84
CA ALA A 195 7.82 13.65 -13.99
C ALA A 195 9.05 12.78 -14.32
N SER A 196 10.06 13.36 -14.99
CA SER A 196 11.33 12.70 -15.29
C SER A 196 12.24 12.47 -14.07
N GLU A 197 12.00 13.15 -12.95
CA GLU A 197 12.75 13.00 -11.71
C GLU A 197 12.08 12.01 -10.75
N ILE A 198 10.83 11.62 -11.02
CA ILE A 198 10.06 10.69 -10.19
C ILE A 198 10.22 9.27 -10.76
N GLU A 199 10.76 8.38 -9.93
CA GLU A 199 10.86 6.96 -10.22
C GLU A 199 9.62 6.21 -9.75
N VAL A 200 9.10 5.35 -10.62
CA VAL A 200 7.89 4.56 -10.41
C VAL A 200 8.18 3.10 -10.73
N GLU A 201 7.89 2.21 -9.79
CA GLU A 201 7.96 0.77 -10.01
C GLU A 201 6.75 0.33 -10.84
N PRO A 202 6.96 -0.30 -12.01
CA PRO A 202 5.87 -0.92 -12.75
C PRO A 202 5.45 -2.22 -12.09
N ARG A 203 4.16 -2.57 -12.23
CA ARG A 203 3.72 -3.93 -11.93
C ARG A 203 4.41 -4.92 -12.85
N ARG A 204 5.02 -5.96 -12.28
CA ARG A 204 5.57 -7.07 -13.07
C ARG A 204 4.43 -7.93 -13.61
N PHE A 205 4.16 -7.82 -14.90
CA PHE A 205 3.19 -8.68 -15.59
C PHE A 205 3.86 -9.90 -16.23
N TYR A 206 3.16 -11.03 -16.21
CA TYR A 206 3.54 -12.23 -16.95
C TYR A 206 3.16 -12.10 -18.43
N HIS A 207 4.10 -12.46 -19.31
CA HIS A 207 3.94 -12.36 -20.77
C HIS A 207 4.07 -13.71 -21.50
N GLY A 208 4.17 -14.82 -20.76
CA GLY A 208 4.30 -16.16 -21.34
C GLY A 208 2.96 -16.79 -21.74
N PRO A 209 2.97 -18.08 -22.12
CA PRO A 209 1.76 -18.82 -22.48
C PRO A 209 0.76 -18.89 -21.31
N LYS A 210 -0.53 -18.69 -21.63
CA LYS A 210 -1.61 -18.60 -20.62
C LYS A 210 -1.83 -19.91 -19.85
N ASP A 211 -1.60 -21.04 -20.50
CA ASP A 211 -1.72 -22.40 -19.96
C ASP A 211 -0.57 -22.79 -19.03
N GLN A 212 0.50 -22.00 -18.98
CA GLN A 212 1.67 -22.23 -18.13
C GLN A 212 1.77 -21.25 -16.95
N TYR A 213 0.83 -20.32 -16.85
CA TYR A 213 0.84 -19.31 -15.80
C TYR A 213 0.43 -19.90 -14.45
N LEU A 214 1.28 -19.69 -13.45
CA LEU A 214 1.06 -20.06 -12.06
C LEU A 214 1.02 -18.77 -11.21
N PRO A 215 -0.14 -18.36 -10.66
CA PRO A 215 -0.31 -17.03 -10.06
C PRO A 215 0.65 -16.72 -8.91
N PHE A 216 1.10 -17.77 -8.23
CA PHE A 216 1.91 -17.67 -7.03
C PHE A 216 3.27 -18.34 -7.19
N LYS A 217 3.69 -18.73 -8.40
CA LYS A 217 5.06 -19.21 -8.63
C LYS A 217 6.05 -18.05 -8.66
N PRO A 218 6.99 -17.94 -7.69
CA PRO A 218 7.91 -16.82 -7.64
C PRO A 218 9.02 -16.92 -8.71
N ASP A 219 9.63 -15.78 -9.01
CA ASP A 219 10.96 -15.73 -9.59
C ASP A 219 12.04 -15.88 -8.50
N ARG A 220 13.31 -15.62 -8.84
CA ARG A 220 14.46 -15.70 -7.90
C ARG A 220 14.36 -14.72 -6.73
N ASP A 221 13.60 -13.65 -6.88
CA ASP A 221 13.39 -12.60 -5.88
C ASP A 221 12.25 -12.93 -4.90
N LEU A 222 11.70 -14.15 -4.96
CA LEU A 222 10.55 -14.60 -4.17
C LEU A 222 9.24 -13.88 -4.51
N VAL A 223 9.17 -13.12 -5.61
CA VAL A 223 7.99 -12.34 -5.95
C VAL A 223 7.40 -12.86 -7.26
N PRO A 224 6.14 -13.34 -7.28
CA PRO A 224 5.52 -13.87 -8.49
C PRO A 224 5.07 -12.75 -9.44
N PRO A 225 5.19 -12.93 -10.78
CA PRO A 225 4.57 -11.99 -11.72
C PRO A 225 3.03 -12.04 -11.61
N MET A 226 2.36 -10.95 -11.97
CA MET A 226 0.90 -10.85 -12.00
C MET A 226 0.33 -10.94 -13.42
N VAL A 227 -0.98 -11.12 -13.51
CA VAL A 227 -1.77 -10.91 -14.73
C VAL A 227 -3.01 -10.09 -14.39
N LYS A 228 -3.72 -9.61 -15.39
CA LYS A 228 -5.00 -8.92 -15.15
C LYS A 228 -6.16 -9.90 -15.21
N ALA A 229 -7.05 -9.81 -14.23
CA ALA A 229 -8.33 -10.49 -14.27
C ALA A 229 -9.09 -10.12 -15.56
N GLY A 230 -9.70 -11.12 -16.21
CA GLY A 230 -10.39 -10.93 -17.49
C GLY A 230 -9.53 -11.11 -18.75
N GLU A 231 -8.19 -11.18 -18.65
CA GLU A 231 -7.32 -11.42 -19.83
C GLU A 231 -7.24 -12.91 -20.24
N GLY A 232 -8.01 -13.79 -19.61
CA GLY A 232 -8.15 -15.21 -20.01
C GLY A 232 -7.13 -16.18 -19.39
N TYR A 233 -6.41 -15.78 -18.34
CA TYR A 233 -5.45 -16.62 -17.59
C TYR A 233 -6.09 -17.59 -16.59
N ARG A 234 -7.43 -17.60 -16.47
CA ARG A 234 -8.20 -18.51 -15.59
C ARG A 234 -7.70 -18.53 -14.13
N LEU A 235 -7.60 -17.33 -13.55
CA LEU A 235 -7.15 -17.13 -12.18
C LEU A 235 -8.04 -17.86 -11.16
N HIS A 236 -7.40 -18.51 -10.19
CA HIS A 236 -8.03 -18.94 -8.94
C HIS A 236 -7.35 -18.22 -7.78
N LEU A 237 -8.11 -17.41 -7.05
CA LEU A 237 -7.64 -16.62 -5.91
C LEU A 237 -8.51 -16.97 -4.71
N THR A 238 -7.88 -17.29 -3.59
CA THR A 238 -8.56 -17.80 -2.40
C THR A 238 -7.85 -17.34 -1.14
N GLY A 239 -8.60 -17.16 -0.05
CA GLY A 239 -8.04 -16.85 1.28
C GLY A 239 -7.55 -18.09 2.02
N LEU A 240 -7.79 -19.28 1.47
CA LEU A 240 -7.27 -20.53 2.00
C LEU A 240 -5.77 -20.63 1.74
N VAL A 241 -5.07 -21.37 2.59
CA VAL A 241 -3.69 -21.77 2.32
C VAL A 241 -3.64 -22.52 0.99
N HIS A 242 -2.78 -22.07 0.09
CA HIS A 242 -2.74 -22.54 -1.29
C HIS A 242 -1.32 -22.76 -1.82
N ASP A 243 -1.25 -23.56 -2.88
CA ASP A 243 -0.03 -23.81 -3.64
C ASP A 243 0.27 -22.69 -4.67
N GLU A 244 1.25 -22.93 -5.55
CA GLU A 244 1.63 -21.99 -6.62
C GLU A 244 0.53 -21.77 -7.68
N ASN A 245 -0.41 -22.71 -7.84
CA ASN A 245 -1.58 -22.57 -8.73
C ASN A 245 -2.67 -21.70 -8.10
N GLY A 246 -2.59 -21.47 -6.79
CA GLY A 246 -3.65 -20.86 -6.01
C GLY A 246 -4.68 -21.86 -5.52
N TYR A 247 -4.46 -23.17 -5.70
CA TYR A 247 -5.43 -24.17 -5.26
C TYR A 247 -5.32 -24.47 -3.77
N PRO A 248 -6.46 -24.57 -3.05
CA PRO A 248 -6.45 -24.85 -1.62
C PRO A 248 -5.78 -26.18 -1.27
N LEU A 249 -4.97 -26.17 -0.21
CA LEU A 249 -4.36 -27.35 0.40
C LEU A 249 -5.24 -27.85 1.56
N LEU A 250 -6.33 -28.57 1.24
CA LEU A 250 -7.35 -28.99 2.22
C LEU A 250 -7.02 -30.29 2.97
N ASP A 251 -6.43 -31.27 2.28
CA ASP A 251 -6.18 -32.62 2.79
C ASP A 251 -4.66 -32.90 2.97
N CYS A 252 -3.88 -31.87 3.25
CA CYS A 252 -2.43 -31.95 3.43
C CYS A 252 -2.05 -32.12 4.91
N ASP A 253 -1.06 -32.95 5.19
CA ASP A 253 -0.40 -32.90 6.49
C ASP A 253 0.45 -31.62 6.64
N ILE A 254 0.95 -31.37 7.86
CA ILE A 254 1.70 -30.14 8.14
C ILE A 254 3.00 -30.06 7.34
N ASP A 255 3.62 -31.19 7.00
CA ASP A 255 4.86 -31.21 6.24
C ASP A 255 4.61 -30.86 4.77
N GLU A 256 3.52 -31.37 4.18
CA GLU A 256 3.07 -30.98 2.85
C GLU A 256 2.67 -29.50 2.78
N VAL A 257 1.97 -29.00 3.79
CA VAL A 257 1.67 -27.56 3.89
C VAL A 257 2.98 -26.77 3.94
N ASN A 258 3.93 -27.14 4.79
CA ASN A 258 5.22 -26.44 4.89
C ASN A 258 6.03 -26.45 3.59
N GLN A 259 5.90 -27.50 2.77
CA GLN A 259 6.64 -27.63 1.51
C GLN A 259 5.94 -26.95 0.32
N LYS A 260 4.61 -27.03 0.24
CA LYS A 260 3.83 -26.60 -0.93
C LYS A 260 3.19 -25.23 -0.73
N SER A 261 2.97 -24.81 0.51
CA SER A 261 2.31 -23.54 0.81
C SER A 261 3.18 -22.35 0.44
N THR A 262 2.50 -21.30 0.00
CA THR A 262 3.09 -19.98 -0.23
C THR A 262 3.29 -19.16 1.06
N THR A 263 2.78 -19.62 2.22
CA THR A 263 2.77 -18.86 3.49
C THR A 263 4.15 -18.40 3.93
N ARG A 264 5.16 -19.28 3.92
CA ARG A 264 6.52 -18.92 4.37
C ARG A 264 7.10 -17.74 3.59
N ARG A 265 6.79 -17.70 2.30
CA ARG A 265 7.25 -16.64 1.40
C ARG A 265 6.62 -15.28 1.71
N LEU A 266 5.40 -15.23 2.26
CA LEU A 266 4.76 -13.98 2.70
C LEU A 266 5.62 -13.25 3.74
N VAL A 267 6.43 -14.00 4.50
CA VAL A 267 7.39 -13.48 5.49
C VAL A 267 8.78 -13.29 4.89
N ASP A 268 9.32 -14.34 4.25
CA ASP A 268 10.73 -14.37 3.79
C ASP A 268 11.02 -13.30 2.74
N LYS A 269 10.04 -12.95 1.89
CA LYS A 269 10.16 -11.90 0.87
C LYS A 269 10.50 -10.52 1.46
N ILE A 270 9.96 -10.21 2.64
CA ILE A 270 10.22 -8.93 3.32
C ILE A 270 11.46 -9.03 4.19
N ARG A 271 11.59 -10.09 5.01
CA ARG A 271 12.73 -10.24 5.91
C ARG A 271 14.07 -10.37 5.18
N ALA A 272 14.10 -11.07 4.05
CA ALA A 272 15.30 -11.21 3.23
C ALA A 272 15.72 -9.92 2.49
N ASN A 273 14.85 -8.90 2.46
CA ASN A 273 15.12 -7.60 1.85
C ASN A 273 15.01 -6.45 2.86
N ALA A 274 15.07 -6.74 4.16
CA ALA A 274 14.89 -5.73 5.20
C ALA A 274 15.90 -4.58 5.08
N ASP A 275 17.15 -4.89 4.71
CA ASP A 275 18.23 -3.93 4.44
C ASP A 275 17.92 -2.93 3.32
N LYS A 276 17.03 -3.29 2.39
CA LYS A 276 16.61 -2.46 1.25
C LYS A 276 15.31 -1.70 1.50
N ILE A 277 14.65 -1.98 2.63
CA ILE A 277 13.34 -1.44 2.97
C ILE A 277 13.45 -0.49 4.17
N ILE A 278 14.23 -0.89 5.17
CA ILE A 278 14.45 -0.12 6.40
C ILE A 278 15.30 1.10 6.04
N GLU A 279 14.76 2.27 6.32
CA GLU A 279 15.47 3.53 6.21
C GLU A 279 15.42 4.23 7.56
N ILE A 280 16.57 4.70 8.01
CA ILE A 280 16.75 5.42 9.27
C ILE A 280 17.39 6.76 8.90
N LYS A 281 16.76 7.84 9.34
CA LYS A 281 17.27 9.20 9.20
C LYS A 281 17.92 9.56 10.53
N GLU A 282 19.24 9.74 10.48
CA GLU A 282 20.05 10.11 11.63
C GLU A 282 20.36 11.61 11.51
N ASP A 283 20.10 12.37 12.55
CA ASP A 283 20.43 13.79 12.62
C ASP A 283 21.15 14.09 13.93
N SER A 284 22.22 14.89 13.85
CA SER A 284 22.97 15.40 14.99
C SER A 284 23.47 14.31 15.97
N LEU A 285 23.99 13.19 15.45
CA LEU A 285 24.45 12.05 16.26
C LEU A 285 25.95 12.06 16.62
N ASP A 286 26.76 12.91 15.97
CA ASP A 286 28.23 12.83 16.03
C ASP A 286 28.82 12.99 17.45
N ASP A 287 28.17 13.77 18.31
CA ASP A 287 28.54 14.00 19.71
C ASP A 287 27.44 13.63 20.70
N ALA A 288 26.41 12.90 20.23
CA ALA A 288 25.27 12.54 21.06
C ALA A 288 25.65 11.48 22.10
N GLU A 289 25.59 11.85 23.38
CA GLU A 289 25.68 10.88 24.49
C GLU A 289 24.39 10.06 24.63
N VAL A 290 23.25 10.59 24.16
CA VAL A 290 21.93 9.96 24.20
C VAL A 290 21.19 10.22 22.88
N VAL A 291 20.66 9.16 22.29
CA VAL A 291 19.82 9.20 21.07
C VAL A 291 18.37 8.96 21.46
N VAL A 292 17.45 9.71 20.86
CA VAL A 292 15.99 9.61 21.06
C VAL A 292 15.33 9.23 19.75
#